data_AF-A0A6N7AHA5-F1
#
_entry.id   AF-A0A6N7AHA5-F1
#
_cell.length_a   1.000
_cell.length_b   1.000
_cell.length_c   1.000
_cell.angle_alpha   90.00
_cell.angle_beta   90.00
_cell.angle_gamma   90.00
#
_symmetry.space_group_name_H-M   'P 1'
#
loop_
_entity.id
_entity.type
_entity.pdbx_description
1 polymer ?
#
loop_
_entity_poly.entity_id
_entity_poly.type
_entity_poly.pdbx_seq_one_letter_code
_entity_poly.pdbx_strand_id
1 'polypeptide(L)'
;MSLQTTMGQVRVGTRIYVGFLAVLILLGTVGLVGWSGLSDVGIGVDNYARISNNTLLMQGYNIGGLEMRRNVLNYTFTGDEMALRRAREARDSVARDLETYLGRGKNVARKRIGETVRTSLNDYSASFDKAVTTRQRRQSIVEERLNPLGAEMRRHLSTLIVATTAEKDWETAAGAGQVQEQLMLVRLNTLRFLNTADKKLVEAGKEQFMTLKKGLASVSQREEDPEHRKIVEMVEVLVPKYEAAFTDVVTAATELDELVRQTLPKLGEHFDQAVATLLASQIGKVKDESEYKGSQEWAEKTTLDKVTETQNFTLTLSG
;
A
#
# COMPACT_ATOMS: atom_id res chain seq x y z
N MET A 1 64.05 30.64 45.04
CA MET A 1 65.04 31.15 44.08
C MET A 1 64.41 32.32 43.31
N SER A 2 64.85 33.53 43.65
CA SER A 2 64.82 34.80 42.88
C SER A 2 63.60 35.21 42.03
N LEU A 3 62.51 35.69 42.64
CA LEU A 3 61.58 36.61 41.96
C LEU A 3 61.14 37.82 42.81
N GLN A 4 61.56 37.93 44.08
CA GLN A 4 61.11 39.00 44.97
C GLN A 4 62.04 40.23 45.06
N THR A 5 63.20 40.23 44.38
CA THR A 5 64.21 41.30 44.51
C THR A 5 64.44 42.15 43.24
N THR A 6 63.52 42.16 42.28
CA THR A 6 63.64 42.94 41.03
C THR A 6 62.50 43.95 40.78
N MET A 7 61.76 44.37 41.82
CA MET A 7 60.71 45.40 41.68
C MET A 7 61.04 46.77 42.30
N GLY A 8 62.28 47.00 42.74
CA GLY A 8 62.69 48.25 43.41
C GLY A 8 63.15 49.42 42.51
N GLN A 9 63.36 49.23 41.20
CA GLN A 9 63.97 50.26 40.33
C GLN A 9 63.19 50.58 39.04
N VAL A 10 61.90 50.24 38.99
CA VAL A 10 61.06 50.49 37.81
C VAL A 10 60.31 51.83 37.96
N ARG A 11 60.54 52.78 37.03
CA ARG A 11 59.84 54.08 36.98
C ARG A 11 58.32 53.86 36.98
N VAL A 12 57.58 54.72 37.68
CA VAL A 12 56.10 54.61 37.87
C VAL A 12 55.36 54.42 36.54
N GLY A 13 55.79 55.10 35.47
CA GLY A 13 55.21 54.96 34.13
C GLY A 13 55.24 53.53 33.58
N THR A 14 56.35 52.79 33.76
CA THR A 14 56.48 51.41 33.25
C THR A 14 55.53 50.45 33.99
N ARG A 15 55.26 50.69 35.28
CA ARG A 15 54.30 49.87 36.06
C ARG A 15 52.87 50.05 35.54
N ILE A 16 52.50 51.28 35.15
CA ILE A 16 51.20 51.59 34.54
C ILE A 16 51.07 50.92 33.17
N TYR A 17 52.11 51.00 32.32
CA TYR A 17 52.10 50.33 31.01
C TYR A 17 52.03 48.81 31.09
N VAL A 18 52.74 48.18 32.05
CA VAL A 18 52.67 46.72 32.25
C VAL A 18 51.30 46.28 32.74
N GLY A 19 50.70 47.03 33.68
CA GLY A 19 49.32 46.78 34.13
C GLY A 19 48.31 46.92 32.99
N PHE A 20 48.43 47.97 32.19
CA PHE A 20 47.56 48.20 31.04
C PHE A 20 47.74 47.14 29.94
N LEU A 21 48.98 46.71 29.66
CA LEU A 21 49.28 45.62 28.72
C LEU A 21 48.71 44.29 29.22
N ALA A 22 48.81 44.00 30.53
CA ALA A 22 48.21 42.80 31.11
C ALA A 22 46.68 42.80 30.97
N VAL A 23 46.02 43.94 31.19
CA VAL A 23 44.58 44.08 30.96
C VAL A 23 44.23 43.92 29.48
N LEU A 24 45.00 44.50 28.55
CA LEU A 24 44.79 44.35 27.10
C LEU A 24 44.94 42.90 26.63
N ILE A 25 45.95 42.18 27.12
CA ILE A 25 46.15 40.75 26.82
C ILE A 25 44.95 39.95 27.31
N LEU A 26 44.52 40.18 28.57
CA LEU A 26 43.37 39.50 29.15
C LEU A 26 42.08 39.79 28.35
N LEU A 27 41.87 41.04 27.95
CA LEU A 27 40.73 41.44 27.12
C LEU A 27 40.76 40.77 25.74
N GLY A 28 41.94 40.68 25.12
CA GLY A 28 42.14 39.98 23.85
C GLY A 28 41.87 38.48 23.95
N THR A 29 42.31 37.83 25.03
CA THR A 29 42.03 36.40 25.30
C THR A 29 40.54 36.15 25.50
N VAL A 30 39.85 36.97 26.30
CA VAL A 30 38.40 36.86 26.50
C VAL A 30 37.63 37.11 25.19
N GLY A 31 38.08 38.07 24.37
CA GLY A 31 37.50 38.32 23.05
C GLY A 31 37.64 37.14 22.10
N LEU A 32 38.82 36.49 22.06
CA LEU A 32 39.07 35.30 21.24
C LEU A 32 38.23 34.09 21.70
N VAL A 33 38.18 33.83 23.01
CA VAL A 33 37.37 32.74 23.58
C VAL A 33 35.87 33.00 23.39
N GLY A 34 35.45 34.27 23.53
CA GLY A 34 34.08 34.69 23.25
C GLY A 34 33.69 34.51 21.78
N TRP A 35 34.61 34.84 20.86
CA TRP A 35 34.40 34.63 19.42
C TRP A 35 34.28 33.13 19.08
N SER A 36 35.21 32.30 19.55
CA SER A 36 35.16 30.86 19.28
C SER A 36 33.92 30.23 19.91
N GLY A 37 33.60 30.56 21.17
CA GLY A 37 32.41 30.07 21.85
C GLY A 37 31.11 30.49 21.15
N LEU A 38 31.02 31.72 20.66
CA LEU A 38 29.83 32.20 19.95
C LEU A 38 29.68 31.56 18.56
N SER A 39 30.78 31.34 17.84
CA SER A 39 30.77 30.62 16.57
C SER A 39 30.34 29.15 16.75
N ASP A 40 30.81 28.49 17.81
CA ASP A 40 30.44 27.11 18.13
C ASP A 40 28.96 27.00 18.52
N VAL A 41 28.43 27.97 19.25
CA VAL A 41 26.98 28.07 19.57
C VAL A 41 26.16 28.27 18.29
N GLY A 42 26.62 29.14 17.37
CA GLY A 42 25.97 29.35 16.07
C GLY A 42 25.88 28.05 15.25
N ILE A 43 26.98 27.30 15.16
CA ILE A 43 27.03 26.00 14.49
C ILE A 43 26.10 24.99 15.19
N GLY A 44 26.04 25.00 16.53
CA GLY A 44 25.15 24.14 17.32
C GLY A 44 23.66 24.40 17.04
N VAL A 45 23.26 25.67 17.00
CA VAL A 45 21.88 26.09 16.70
C VAL A 45 21.50 25.73 15.25
N ASP A 46 22.37 25.99 14.28
CA ASP A 46 22.12 25.64 12.88
C ASP A 46 22.02 24.12 12.66
N ASN A 47 22.85 23.35 13.36
CA ASN A 47 22.79 21.88 13.34
C ASN A 47 21.49 21.37 13.96
N TYR A 48 21.07 21.93 15.09
CA TYR A 48 19.81 21.57 15.74
C TYR A 48 18.61 21.90 14.84
N ALA A 49 18.53 23.12 14.31
CA ALA A 49 17.45 23.55 13.42
C ALA A 49 17.35 22.64 12.18
N ARG A 50 18.50 22.26 11.58
CA ARG A 50 18.54 21.33 10.46
C ARG A 50 18.05 19.93 10.83
N ILE A 51 18.48 19.38 11.97
CA ILE A 51 18.04 18.04 12.41
C ILE A 51 16.54 18.05 12.68
N SER A 52 16.03 19.03 13.42
CA SER A 52 14.60 19.16 13.73
C SER A 52 13.74 19.29 12.47
N ASN A 53 14.15 20.14 11.52
CA ASN A 53 13.42 20.28 10.24
C ASN A 53 13.44 18.98 9.41
N ASN A 54 14.58 18.29 9.36
CA ASN A 54 14.67 17.01 8.66
C ASN A 54 13.83 15.93 9.34
N THR A 55 13.77 15.91 10.68
CA THR A 55 12.89 14.99 11.43
C THR A 55 11.42 15.23 11.13
N LEU A 56 10.98 16.49 11.07
CA LEU A 56 9.60 16.84 10.67
C LEU A 56 9.29 16.37 9.24
N LEU A 57 10.22 16.52 8.30
CA LEU A 57 10.06 16.00 6.93
C LEU A 57 9.88 14.47 6.93
N MET A 58 10.71 13.72 7.67
CA MET A 58 10.57 12.26 7.72
C MET A 58 9.27 11.82 8.41
N GLN A 59 8.79 12.56 9.41
CA GLN A 59 7.46 12.34 9.97
C GLN A 59 6.36 12.58 8.92
N GLY A 60 6.52 13.61 8.09
CA GLY A 60 5.66 13.85 6.93
C GLY A 60 5.62 12.66 5.97
N TYR A 61 6.76 12.02 5.68
CA TYR A 61 6.82 10.83 4.82
C TYR A 61 6.07 9.64 5.42
N ASN A 62 6.22 9.40 6.73
CA ASN A 62 5.49 8.34 7.42
C ASN A 62 3.98 8.58 7.39
N ILE A 63 3.54 9.81 7.65
CA ILE A 63 2.12 10.18 7.60
C ILE A 63 1.58 10.02 6.18
N GLY A 64 2.27 10.56 5.17
CA GLY A 64 1.87 10.42 3.77
C GLY A 64 1.84 8.96 3.30
N GLY A 65 2.81 8.15 3.72
CA GLY A 65 2.83 6.71 3.44
C GLY A 65 1.70 5.93 4.12
N LEU A 66 1.32 6.32 5.34
CA LEU A 66 0.15 5.78 6.03
C LEU A 66 -1.15 6.18 5.33
N GLU A 67 -1.30 7.45 4.96
CA GLU A 67 -2.46 7.96 4.22
C GLU A 67 -2.60 7.26 2.87
N MET A 68 -1.49 7.07 2.15
CA MET A 68 -1.46 6.30 0.93
C MET A 68 -1.98 4.89 1.17
N ARG A 69 -1.36 4.11 2.07
CA ARG A 69 -1.78 2.72 2.36
C ARG A 69 -3.24 2.59 2.78
N ARG A 70 -3.71 3.49 3.66
CA ARG A 70 -5.11 3.51 4.11
C ARG A 70 -6.07 3.72 2.94
N ASN A 71 -5.80 4.70 2.09
CA ASN A 71 -6.67 5.03 0.96
C ASN A 71 -6.58 3.99 -0.17
N VAL A 72 -5.39 3.40 -0.40
CA VAL A 72 -5.22 2.23 -1.29
C VAL A 72 -6.10 1.09 -0.82
N LEU A 73 -6.02 0.72 0.45
CA LEU A 73 -6.82 -0.35 1.04
C LEU A 73 -8.31 -0.06 0.85
N ASN A 74 -8.75 1.15 1.23
CA ASN A 74 -10.14 1.57 1.09
C ASN A 74 -10.63 1.48 -0.36
N TYR A 75 -9.86 1.99 -1.33
CA TYR A 75 -10.21 1.90 -2.75
C TYR A 75 -10.26 0.44 -3.23
N THR A 76 -9.29 -0.40 -2.85
CA THR A 76 -9.27 -1.80 -3.30
C THR A 76 -10.49 -2.59 -2.83
N PHE A 77 -10.98 -2.32 -1.60
CA PHE A 77 -12.18 -2.96 -1.06
C PHE A 77 -13.48 -2.33 -1.57
N THR A 78 -13.60 -1.00 -1.55
CA THR A 78 -14.88 -0.31 -1.81
C THR A 78 -15.05 0.18 -3.25
N GLY A 79 -13.94 0.48 -3.93
CA GLY A 79 -13.95 1.19 -5.20
C GLY A 79 -14.19 2.68 -5.09
N ASP A 80 -14.07 3.26 -3.90
CA ASP A 80 -14.25 4.68 -3.70
C ASP A 80 -13.20 5.49 -4.48
N GLU A 81 -13.64 6.15 -5.55
CA GLU A 81 -12.82 7.03 -6.38
C GLU A 81 -12.24 8.22 -5.59
N MET A 82 -12.88 8.66 -4.50
CA MET A 82 -12.28 9.65 -3.61
C MET A 82 -11.05 9.08 -2.88
N ALA A 83 -11.11 7.82 -2.46
CA ALA A 83 -9.96 7.15 -1.86
C ALA A 83 -8.82 6.98 -2.88
N LEU A 84 -9.13 6.62 -4.14
CA LEU A 84 -8.12 6.59 -5.20
C LEU A 84 -7.42 7.95 -5.38
N ARG A 85 -8.19 9.04 -5.44
CA ARG A 85 -7.64 10.40 -5.54
C ARG A 85 -6.75 10.74 -4.35
N ARG A 86 -7.23 10.53 -3.12
CA ARG A 86 -6.46 10.78 -1.89
C ARG A 86 -5.16 9.97 -1.81
N ALA A 87 -5.18 8.71 -2.25
CA ALA A 87 -3.98 7.87 -2.30
C ALA A 87 -2.92 8.48 -3.25
N ARG A 88 -3.34 8.94 -4.43
CA ARG A 88 -2.46 9.59 -5.41
C ARG A 88 -1.94 10.94 -4.93
N GLU A 89 -2.80 11.74 -4.30
CA GLU A 89 -2.40 13.03 -3.71
C GLU A 89 -1.34 12.84 -2.61
N ALA A 90 -1.53 11.86 -1.71
CA ALA A 90 -0.55 11.52 -0.68
C ALA A 90 0.78 11.04 -1.28
N ARG A 91 0.73 10.14 -2.27
CA ARG A 91 1.92 9.70 -3.03
C ARG A 91 2.66 10.90 -3.63
N ASP A 92 1.96 11.77 -4.33
CA ASP A 92 2.55 12.90 -5.04
C ASP A 92 3.14 13.93 -4.07
N SER A 93 2.53 14.10 -2.88
CA SER A 93 3.09 14.93 -1.81
C SER A 93 4.42 14.38 -1.31
N VAL A 94 4.46 13.09 -0.94
CA VAL A 94 5.70 12.45 -0.47
C VAL A 94 6.78 12.49 -1.56
N ALA A 95 6.42 12.24 -2.81
CA ALA A 95 7.36 12.30 -3.94
C ALA A 95 7.97 13.71 -4.10
N ARG A 96 7.16 14.77 -4.05
CA ARG A 96 7.63 16.16 -4.16
C ARG A 96 8.56 16.55 -3.00
N ASP A 97 8.19 16.19 -1.79
CA ASP A 97 8.98 16.52 -0.61
C ASP A 97 10.32 15.75 -0.62
N LEU A 98 10.31 14.49 -1.07
CA LEU A 98 11.51 13.68 -1.22
C LEU A 98 12.45 14.22 -2.30
N GLU A 99 11.93 14.65 -3.45
CA GLU A 99 12.73 15.26 -4.50
C GLU A 99 13.38 16.57 -4.01
N THR A 100 12.62 17.38 -3.27
CA THR A 100 13.14 18.60 -2.63
C THR A 100 14.27 18.29 -1.64
N TYR A 101 14.11 17.24 -0.84
CA TYR A 101 15.13 16.78 0.10
C TYR A 101 16.40 16.29 -0.62
N LEU A 102 16.26 15.48 -1.67
CA LEU A 102 17.37 14.97 -2.47
C LEU A 102 18.14 16.09 -3.20
N GLY A 103 17.43 17.10 -3.71
CA GLY A 103 18.02 18.28 -4.36
C GLY A 103 18.85 19.16 -3.42
N ARG A 104 18.44 19.27 -2.15
CA ARG A 104 19.15 20.08 -1.12
C ARG A 104 20.31 19.35 -0.45
N GLY A 105 20.32 18.02 -0.48
CA GLY A 105 21.33 17.22 0.21
C GLY A 105 22.75 17.48 -0.33
N LYS A 106 23.75 17.55 0.56
CA LYS A 106 25.18 17.56 0.20
C LYS A 106 25.91 16.26 0.58
N ASN A 107 25.39 15.52 1.55
CA ASN A 107 25.99 14.28 2.03
C ASN A 107 25.60 13.10 1.12
N VAL A 108 26.58 12.48 0.48
CA VAL A 108 26.40 11.37 -0.49
C VAL A 108 25.74 10.14 0.15
N ALA A 109 26.14 9.75 1.36
CA ALA A 109 25.56 8.61 2.05
C ALA A 109 24.06 8.84 2.37
N ARG A 110 23.71 10.04 2.84
CA ARG A 110 22.30 10.39 3.10
C ARG A 110 21.46 10.51 1.83
N LYS A 111 22.06 10.95 0.72
CA LYS A 111 21.39 10.89 -0.59
C LYS A 111 21.08 9.45 -0.98
N ARG A 112 22.05 8.53 -0.84
CA ARG A 112 21.84 7.11 -1.15
C ARG A 112 20.70 6.49 -0.34
N ILE A 113 20.55 6.84 0.94
CA ILE A 113 19.41 6.38 1.75
C ILE A 113 18.10 7.02 1.27
N GLY A 114 18.09 8.31 0.94
CA GLY A 114 16.92 8.97 0.36
C GLY A 114 16.50 8.37 -0.99
N GLU A 115 17.46 7.92 -1.79
CA GLU A 115 17.22 7.19 -3.03
C GLU A 115 16.54 5.84 -2.77
N THR A 116 16.92 5.13 -1.70
CA THR A 116 16.20 3.92 -1.26
C THR A 116 14.73 4.22 -0.93
N VAL A 117 14.45 5.33 -0.22
CA VAL A 117 13.05 5.76 0.04
C VAL A 117 12.30 6.01 -1.26
N ARG A 118 12.96 6.65 -2.24
CA ARG A 118 12.36 6.96 -3.55
C ARG A 118 12.01 5.69 -4.31
N THR A 119 12.93 4.73 -4.35
CA THR A 119 12.70 3.42 -4.98
C THR A 119 11.55 2.69 -4.30
N SER A 120 11.53 2.60 -2.96
CA SER A 120 10.43 1.94 -2.25
C SER A 120 9.06 2.60 -2.49
N LEU A 121 9.01 3.94 -2.56
CA LEU A 121 7.79 4.67 -2.93
C LEU A 121 7.33 4.33 -4.35
N ASN A 122 8.26 4.27 -5.31
CA ASN A 122 7.96 3.95 -6.70
C ASN A 122 7.47 2.51 -6.87
N ASP A 123 8.12 1.54 -6.21
CA ASP A 123 7.74 0.13 -6.25
C ASP A 123 6.33 -0.08 -5.66
N TYR A 124 6.05 0.58 -4.53
CA TYR A 124 4.72 0.60 -3.93
C TYR A 124 3.69 1.20 -4.90
N SER A 125 4.01 2.36 -5.50
CA SER A 125 3.12 3.07 -6.41
C SER A 125 2.79 2.26 -7.66
N ALA A 126 3.79 1.60 -8.26
CA ALA A 126 3.60 0.73 -9.41
C ALA A 126 2.71 -0.48 -9.08
N SER A 127 2.91 -1.08 -7.90
CA SER A 127 2.07 -2.18 -7.42
C SER A 127 0.64 -1.73 -7.11
N PHE A 128 0.48 -0.50 -6.62
CA PHE A 128 -0.84 0.10 -6.43
C PHE A 128 -1.55 0.34 -7.75
N ASP A 129 -0.89 0.94 -8.75
CA ASP A 129 -1.49 1.17 -10.07
C ASP A 129 -1.88 -0.16 -10.75
N LYS A 130 -1.09 -1.23 -10.51
CA LYS A 130 -1.46 -2.59 -10.91
C LYS A 130 -2.74 -3.05 -10.21
N ALA A 131 -2.85 -2.89 -8.88
CA ALA A 131 -4.07 -3.22 -8.14
C ALA A 131 -5.29 -2.42 -8.63
N VAL A 132 -5.12 -1.15 -9.00
CA VAL A 132 -6.17 -0.32 -9.60
C VAL A 132 -6.68 -0.92 -10.90
N THR A 133 -5.76 -1.24 -11.80
CA THR A 133 -6.08 -1.81 -13.12
C THR A 133 -6.73 -3.19 -12.97
N THR A 134 -6.21 -4.05 -12.11
CA THR A 134 -6.77 -5.38 -11.84
C THR A 134 -8.17 -5.28 -11.24
N ARG A 135 -8.42 -4.33 -10.32
CA ARG A 135 -9.76 -4.08 -9.78
C ARG A 135 -10.74 -3.61 -10.85
N GLN A 136 -10.34 -2.67 -11.70
CA GLN A 136 -11.17 -2.18 -12.80
C GLN A 136 -11.51 -3.30 -13.79
N ARG A 137 -10.53 -4.14 -14.14
CA ARG A 137 -10.75 -5.35 -14.95
C ARG A 137 -11.76 -6.29 -14.29
N ARG A 138 -11.60 -6.58 -12.98
CA ARG A 138 -12.55 -7.41 -12.22
C ARG A 138 -13.96 -6.84 -12.29
N GLN A 139 -14.12 -5.53 -12.08
CA GLN A 139 -15.41 -4.85 -12.14
C GLN A 139 -16.04 -4.90 -13.53
N SER A 140 -15.26 -4.63 -14.58
CA SER A 140 -15.72 -4.70 -15.97
C SER A 140 -16.21 -6.12 -16.33
N ILE A 141 -15.50 -7.18 -15.93
CA ILE A 141 -15.96 -8.56 -16.15
C ILE A 141 -17.31 -8.82 -15.46
N VAL A 142 -17.51 -8.30 -14.24
CA VAL A 142 -18.77 -8.44 -13.52
C VAL A 142 -19.90 -7.72 -14.25
N GLU A 143 -19.73 -6.42 -14.56
CA GLU A 143 -20.80 -5.59 -15.10
C GLU A 143 -21.10 -5.84 -16.57
N GLU A 144 -20.08 -6.11 -17.37
CA GLU A 144 -20.22 -6.19 -18.83
C GLU A 144 -20.41 -7.63 -19.31
N ARG A 145 -20.12 -8.63 -18.49
CA ARG A 145 -20.21 -10.06 -18.88
C ARG A 145 -21.05 -10.86 -17.92
N LEU A 146 -20.66 -11.01 -16.65
CA LEU A 146 -21.36 -11.91 -15.73
C LEU A 146 -22.82 -11.48 -15.50
N ASN A 147 -23.04 -10.20 -15.17
CA ASN A 147 -24.37 -9.66 -14.94
C ASN A 147 -25.30 -9.80 -16.16
N PRO A 148 -24.93 -9.32 -17.37
CA PRO A 148 -25.80 -9.41 -18.54
C PRO A 148 -26.01 -10.86 -19.00
N LEU A 149 -24.95 -11.68 -19.11
CA LEU A 149 -25.09 -13.08 -19.53
C LEU A 149 -25.96 -13.88 -18.54
N GLY A 150 -25.78 -13.66 -17.25
CA GLY A 150 -26.59 -14.30 -16.20
C GLY A 150 -28.06 -13.86 -16.23
N ALA A 151 -28.32 -12.59 -16.54
CA ALA A 151 -29.67 -12.07 -16.69
C ALA A 151 -30.36 -12.59 -17.96
N GLU A 152 -29.63 -12.68 -19.06
CA GLU A 152 -30.10 -13.19 -20.34
C GLU A 152 -30.48 -14.68 -20.25
N MET A 153 -29.59 -15.53 -19.73
CA MET A 153 -29.89 -16.96 -19.50
C MET A 153 -31.13 -17.14 -18.62
N ARG A 154 -31.24 -16.38 -17.52
CA ARG A 154 -32.41 -16.42 -16.64
C ARG A 154 -33.68 -16.03 -17.40
N ARG A 155 -33.64 -15.01 -18.26
CA ARG A 155 -34.81 -14.61 -19.07
C ARG A 155 -35.24 -15.72 -20.02
N HIS A 156 -34.30 -16.33 -20.75
CA HIS A 156 -34.61 -17.44 -21.66
C HIS A 156 -35.24 -18.62 -20.93
N LEU A 157 -34.66 -19.04 -19.79
CA LEU A 157 -35.21 -20.11 -18.98
C LEU A 157 -36.61 -19.78 -18.45
N SER A 158 -36.84 -18.55 -17.97
CA SER A 158 -38.17 -18.12 -17.54
C SER A 158 -39.18 -18.13 -18.69
N THR A 159 -38.80 -17.71 -19.89
CA THR A 159 -39.66 -17.78 -21.08
C THR A 159 -40.02 -19.22 -21.41
N LEU A 160 -39.03 -20.12 -21.41
CA LEU A 160 -39.23 -21.55 -21.66
C LEU A 160 -40.19 -22.17 -20.64
N ILE A 161 -39.99 -21.90 -19.35
CA ILE A 161 -40.87 -22.39 -18.28
C ILE A 161 -42.31 -21.92 -18.49
N VAL A 162 -42.52 -20.64 -18.82
CA VAL A 162 -43.87 -20.09 -19.03
C VAL A 162 -44.55 -20.71 -20.26
N ALA A 163 -43.83 -20.84 -21.38
CA ALA A 163 -44.37 -21.40 -22.62
C ALA A 163 -44.78 -22.88 -22.44
N THR A 164 -43.85 -23.70 -21.95
CA THR A 164 -44.07 -25.14 -21.69
C THR A 164 -45.19 -25.38 -20.68
N THR A 165 -45.29 -24.54 -19.63
CA THR A 165 -46.41 -24.58 -18.67
C THR A 165 -47.76 -24.29 -19.35
N ALA A 166 -47.84 -23.27 -20.22
CA ALA A 166 -49.08 -22.92 -20.92
C ALA A 166 -49.55 -24.03 -21.87
N GLU A 167 -48.60 -24.75 -22.46
CA GLU A 167 -48.81 -25.86 -23.38
C GLU A 167 -49.02 -27.22 -22.68
N LYS A 168 -48.93 -27.23 -21.33
CA LYS A 168 -49.02 -28.42 -20.48
C LYS A 168 -47.88 -29.43 -20.68
N ASP A 169 -46.74 -28.98 -21.21
CA ASP A 169 -45.47 -29.70 -21.18
C ASP A 169 -44.80 -29.50 -19.81
N TRP A 170 -45.27 -30.27 -18.83
CA TRP A 170 -44.78 -30.20 -17.45
C TRP A 170 -43.36 -30.75 -17.30
N GLU A 171 -42.94 -31.67 -18.18
CA GLU A 171 -41.63 -32.30 -18.10
C GLU A 171 -40.53 -31.30 -18.47
N THR A 172 -40.69 -30.60 -19.60
CA THR A 172 -39.75 -29.53 -19.99
C THR A 172 -39.81 -28.37 -19.01
N ALA A 173 -41.00 -27.96 -18.56
CA ALA A 173 -41.13 -26.90 -17.55
C ALA A 173 -40.34 -27.23 -16.27
N ALA A 174 -40.45 -28.46 -15.77
CA ALA A 174 -39.71 -28.91 -14.60
C ALA A 174 -38.20 -28.97 -14.84
N GLY A 175 -37.77 -29.51 -15.99
CA GLY A 175 -36.36 -29.54 -16.38
C GLY A 175 -35.74 -28.16 -16.51
N ALA A 176 -36.42 -27.22 -17.18
CA ALA A 176 -36.01 -25.83 -17.28
C ALA A 176 -35.94 -25.14 -15.92
N GLY A 177 -36.88 -25.46 -15.02
CA GLY A 177 -36.85 -25.03 -13.61
C GLY A 177 -35.60 -25.48 -12.86
N GLN A 178 -35.22 -26.76 -12.99
CA GLN A 178 -33.99 -27.30 -12.40
C GLN A 178 -32.74 -26.64 -12.99
N VAL A 179 -32.70 -26.41 -14.30
CA VAL A 179 -31.59 -25.69 -14.95
C VAL A 179 -31.50 -24.25 -14.41
N GLN A 180 -32.63 -23.57 -14.23
CA GLN A 180 -32.67 -22.22 -13.65
C GLN A 180 -32.18 -22.20 -12.20
N GLU A 181 -32.54 -23.19 -11.39
CA GLU A 181 -32.01 -23.35 -10.03
C GLU A 181 -30.48 -23.48 -10.04
N GLN A 182 -29.93 -24.38 -10.87
CA GLN A 182 -28.49 -24.57 -10.99
C GLN A 182 -27.78 -23.29 -11.44
N LEU A 183 -28.37 -22.53 -12.38
CA LEU A 183 -27.86 -21.23 -12.79
C LEU A 183 -27.81 -20.25 -11.60
N MET A 184 -28.83 -20.21 -10.74
CA MET A 184 -28.83 -19.35 -9.56
C MET A 184 -27.76 -19.77 -8.54
N LEU A 185 -27.52 -21.08 -8.37
CA LEU A 185 -26.44 -21.58 -7.50
C LEU A 185 -25.06 -21.16 -8.01
N VAL A 186 -24.80 -21.28 -9.32
CA VAL A 186 -23.57 -20.79 -9.96
C VAL A 186 -23.37 -19.29 -9.70
N ARG A 187 -24.43 -18.49 -9.87
CA ARG A 187 -24.39 -17.03 -9.65
C ARG A 187 -24.13 -16.68 -8.19
N LEU A 188 -24.78 -17.37 -7.26
CA LEU A 188 -24.56 -17.20 -5.83
C LEU A 188 -23.12 -17.55 -5.43
N ASN A 189 -22.61 -18.68 -5.93
CA ASN A 189 -21.24 -19.10 -5.69
C ASN A 189 -20.23 -18.08 -6.24
N THR A 190 -20.48 -17.54 -7.43
CA THR A 190 -19.68 -16.46 -8.03
C THR A 190 -19.64 -15.23 -7.13
N LEU A 191 -20.81 -14.77 -6.64
CA LEU A 191 -20.88 -13.62 -5.73
C LEU A 191 -20.15 -13.88 -4.40
N ARG A 192 -20.30 -15.08 -3.82
CA ARG A 192 -19.58 -15.46 -2.60
C ARG A 192 -18.07 -15.42 -2.83
N PHE A 193 -17.60 -15.96 -3.96
CA PHE A 193 -16.18 -15.93 -4.31
C PHE A 193 -15.67 -14.49 -4.46
N LEU A 194 -16.42 -13.61 -5.14
CA LEU A 194 -16.02 -12.21 -5.31
C LEU A 194 -15.90 -11.43 -4.00
N ASN A 195 -16.58 -11.88 -2.95
CA ASN A 195 -16.53 -11.28 -1.62
C ASN A 195 -15.46 -11.89 -0.71
N THR A 196 -15.17 -13.19 -0.83
CA THR A 196 -14.26 -13.90 0.11
C THR A 196 -12.92 -14.31 -0.49
N ALA A 197 -12.80 -14.37 -1.81
CA ALA A 197 -11.67 -14.95 -2.55
C ALA A 197 -11.33 -16.41 -2.13
N ASP A 198 -12.30 -17.15 -1.58
CA ASP A 198 -12.07 -18.53 -1.14
C ASP A 198 -11.95 -19.49 -2.34
N LYS A 199 -10.77 -20.11 -2.48
CA LYS A 199 -10.46 -21.08 -3.54
C LYS A 199 -11.41 -22.28 -3.56
N LYS A 200 -11.99 -22.67 -2.42
CA LYS A 200 -12.98 -23.77 -2.37
C LYS A 200 -14.22 -23.45 -3.21
N LEU A 201 -14.59 -22.18 -3.33
CA LEU A 201 -15.71 -21.74 -4.16
C LEU A 201 -15.40 -21.83 -5.65
N VAL A 202 -14.12 -21.80 -6.05
CA VAL A 202 -13.74 -22.00 -7.45
C VAL A 202 -14.02 -23.44 -7.88
N GLU A 203 -13.62 -24.42 -7.07
CA GLU A 203 -13.87 -25.84 -7.36
C GLU A 203 -15.36 -26.17 -7.31
N ALA A 204 -16.09 -25.67 -6.29
CA ALA A 204 -17.55 -25.81 -6.24
C ALA A 204 -18.23 -25.18 -7.47
N GLY A 205 -17.72 -24.06 -7.97
CA GLY A 205 -18.22 -23.41 -9.18
C GLY A 205 -18.10 -24.31 -10.41
N LYS A 206 -16.94 -24.98 -10.60
CA LYS A 206 -16.74 -25.92 -11.72
C LYS A 206 -17.74 -27.08 -11.67
N GLU A 207 -17.96 -27.66 -10.49
CA GLU A 207 -18.95 -28.72 -10.30
C GLU A 207 -20.37 -28.26 -10.63
N GLN A 208 -20.73 -27.05 -10.20
CA GLN A 208 -22.03 -26.46 -10.52
C GLN A 208 -22.20 -26.18 -12.02
N PHE A 209 -21.16 -25.72 -12.73
CA PHE A 209 -21.20 -25.58 -14.18
C PHE A 209 -21.40 -26.92 -14.89
N MET A 210 -20.74 -27.98 -14.43
CA MET A 210 -20.95 -29.33 -14.98
C MET A 210 -22.39 -29.79 -14.79
N THR A 211 -22.97 -29.58 -13.61
CA THR A 211 -24.36 -29.93 -13.31
C THR A 211 -25.33 -29.11 -14.16
N LEU A 212 -25.09 -27.80 -14.30
CA LEU A 212 -25.88 -26.91 -15.16
C LEU A 212 -25.89 -27.40 -16.62
N LYS A 213 -24.71 -27.70 -17.20
CA LYS A 213 -24.59 -28.20 -18.57
C LYS A 213 -25.29 -29.55 -18.76
N LYS A 214 -25.18 -30.46 -17.80
CA LYS A 214 -25.88 -31.76 -17.85
C LYS A 214 -27.40 -31.60 -17.81
N GLY A 215 -27.90 -30.73 -16.92
CA GLY A 215 -29.33 -30.42 -16.86
C GLY A 215 -29.84 -29.84 -18.17
N LEU A 216 -29.09 -28.88 -18.74
CA LEU A 216 -29.45 -28.24 -20.00
C LEU A 216 -29.44 -29.22 -21.19
N ALA A 217 -28.41 -30.06 -21.30
CA ALA A 217 -28.35 -31.11 -22.31
C ALA A 217 -29.51 -32.12 -22.17
N SER A 218 -29.93 -32.43 -20.95
CA SER A 218 -31.08 -33.32 -20.71
C SER A 218 -32.40 -32.70 -21.17
N VAL A 219 -32.58 -31.38 -21.04
CA VAL A 219 -33.75 -30.66 -21.56
C VAL A 219 -33.69 -30.62 -23.10
N SER A 220 -32.53 -30.26 -23.65
CA SER A 220 -32.26 -30.19 -25.09
C SER A 220 -32.56 -31.50 -25.85
N GLN A 221 -32.21 -32.64 -25.25
CA GLN A 221 -32.45 -33.97 -25.86
C GLN A 221 -33.92 -34.41 -25.86
N ARG A 222 -34.74 -33.89 -24.94
CA ARG A 222 -36.14 -34.29 -24.79
C ARG A 222 -37.11 -33.33 -25.46
N GLU A 223 -36.70 -32.08 -25.63
CA GLU A 223 -37.54 -31.06 -26.24
C GLU A 223 -37.70 -31.29 -27.75
N GLU A 224 -38.95 -31.47 -28.18
CA GLU A 224 -39.32 -31.73 -29.57
C GLU A 224 -39.87 -30.47 -30.26
N ASP A 225 -40.39 -29.50 -29.51
CA ASP A 225 -40.91 -28.26 -30.08
C ASP A 225 -39.76 -27.41 -30.67
N PRO A 226 -39.82 -27.02 -31.96
CA PRO A 226 -38.77 -26.24 -32.59
C PRO A 226 -38.54 -24.84 -31.97
N GLU A 227 -39.57 -24.19 -31.45
CA GLU A 227 -39.44 -22.87 -30.82
C GLU A 227 -38.83 -22.98 -29.42
N HIS A 228 -39.19 -24.01 -28.64
CA HIS A 228 -38.55 -24.29 -27.36
C HIS A 228 -37.08 -24.67 -27.52
N ARG A 229 -36.76 -25.52 -28.50
CA ARG A 229 -35.35 -25.88 -28.81
C ARG A 229 -34.49 -24.66 -29.09
N LYS A 230 -34.97 -23.69 -29.86
CA LYS A 230 -34.24 -22.43 -30.07
C LYS A 230 -33.93 -21.70 -28.76
N ILE A 231 -34.86 -21.69 -27.81
CA ILE A 231 -34.63 -21.06 -26.49
C ILE A 231 -33.55 -21.83 -25.72
N VAL A 232 -33.60 -23.16 -25.74
CA VAL A 232 -32.59 -24.01 -25.09
C VAL A 232 -31.21 -23.79 -25.72
N GLU A 233 -31.10 -23.78 -27.04
CA GLU A 233 -29.86 -23.51 -27.79
C GLU A 233 -29.28 -22.13 -27.46
N MET A 234 -30.11 -21.09 -27.30
CA MET A 234 -29.65 -19.78 -26.84
C MET A 234 -28.98 -19.88 -25.47
N VAL A 235 -29.55 -20.62 -24.52
CA VAL A 235 -28.93 -20.84 -23.20
C VAL A 235 -27.64 -21.66 -23.33
N GLU A 236 -27.61 -22.69 -24.18
CA GLU A 236 -26.42 -23.54 -24.41
C GLU A 236 -25.24 -22.72 -24.93
N VAL A 237 -25.48 -21.71 -25.76
CA VAL A 237 -24.46 -20.77 -26.26
C VAL A 237 -23.98 -19.80 -25.17
N LEU A 238 -24.85 -19.42 -24.22
CA LEU A 238 -24.52 -18.45 -23.17
C LEU A 238 -23.76 -19.06 -21.99
N VAL A 239 -24.05 -20.31 -21.60
CA VAL A 239 -23.38 -21.01 -20.49
C VAL A 239 -21.84 -20.99 -20.59
N PRO A 240 -21.20 -21.40 -21.71
CA PRO A 240 -19.74 -21.37 -21.82
C PRO A 240 -19.16 -19.96 -21.79
N LYS A 241 -19.89 -18.95 -22.30
CA LYS A 241 -19.47 -17.54 -22.21
C LYS A 241 -19.47 -17.05 -20.76
N TYR A 242 -20.47 -17.44 -19.98
CA TYR A 242 -20.57 -17.11 -18.56
C TYR A 242 -19.48 -17.84 -17.75
N GLU A 243 -19.22 -19.12 -18.03
CA GLU A 243 -18.13 -19.88 -17.39
C GLU A 243 -16.74 -19.31 -17.70
N ALA A 244 -16.50 -18.84 -18.93
CA ALA A 244 -15.29 -18.13 -19.29
C ALA A 244 -15.15 -16.81 -18.51
N ALA A 245 -16.25 -16.04 -18.40
CA ALA A 245 -16.26 -14.81 -17.60
C ALA A 245 -16.03 -15.08 -16.11
N PHE A 246 -16.55 -16.20 -15.58
CA PHE A 246 -16.27 -16.65 -14.22
C PHE A 246 -14.79 -16.97 -14.03
N THR A 247 -14.19 -17.70 -14.97
CA THR A 247 -12.75 -18.01 -14.92
C THR A 247 -11.90 -16.74 -14.95
N ASP A 248 -12.22 -15.80 -15.84
CA ASP A 248 -11.53 -14.52 -15.94
C ASP A 248 -11.64 -13.69 -14.65
N VAL A 249 -12.82 -13.67 -14.03
CA VAL A 249 -13.02 -12.92 -12.78
C VAL A 249 -12.31 -13.60 -11.61
N VAL A 250 -12.22 -14.93 -11.59
CA VAL A 250 -11.44 -15.70 -10.61
C VAL A 250 -9.96 -15.32 -10.67
N THR A 251 -9.40 -15.25 -11.87
CA THR A 251 -8.01 -14.82 -12.08
C THR A 251 -7.81 -13.39 -11.57
N ALA A 252 -8.66 -12.44 -11.99
CA ALA A 252 -8.53 -11.04 -11.58
C ALA A 252 -8.71 -10.83 -10.07
N ALA A 253 -9.66 -11.55 -9.45
CA ALA A 253 -9.89 -11.46 -8.01
C ALA A 253 -8.73 -12.06 -7.20
N THR A 254 -8.17 -13.19 -7.64
CA THR A 254 -7.02 -13.82 -6.98
C THR A 254 -5.77 -12.94 -7.08
N GLU A 255 -5.51 -12.35 -8.26
CA GLU A 255 -4.41 -11.41 -8.45
C GLU A 255 -4.57 -10.17 -7.56
N LEU A 256 -5.79 -9.63 -7.47
CA LEU A 256 -6.07 -8.49 -6.60
C LEU A 256 -5.86 -8.84 -5.12
N ASP A 257 -6.33 -10.02 -4.68
CA ASP A 257 -6.15 -10.49 -3.31
C ASP A 257 -4.66 -10.64 -2.94
N GLU A 258 -3.86 -11.22 -3.84
CA GLU A 258 -2.41 -11.35 -3.66
C GLU A 258 -1.72 -9.97 -3.56
N LEU A 259 -2.06 -9.04 -4.45
CA LEU A 259 -1.52 -7.68 -4.43
C LEU A 259 -1.85 -6.97 -3.11
N VAL A 260 -3.10 -7.06 -2.65
CA VAL A 260 -3.60 -6.35 -1.47
C VAL A 260 -3.14 -6.98 -0.16
N ARG A 261 -3.13 -8.31 -0.07
CA ARG A 261 -2.80 -9.02 1.17
C ARG A 261 -1.32 -9.35 1.34
N GLN A 262 -0.54 -9.39 0.25
CA GLN A 262 0.85 -9.82 0.31
C GLN A 262 1.82 -8.77 -0.24
N THR A 263 1.63 -8.31 -1.48
CA THR A 263 2.61 -7.44 -2.14
C THR A 263 2.65 -6.04 -1.54
N LEU A 264 1.50 -5.36 -1.48
CA LEU A 264 1.39 -3.99 -0.99
C LEU A 264 1.79 -3.86 0.49
N PRO A 265 1.41 -4.77 1.41
CA PRO A 265 1.87 -4.71 2.79
C PRO A 265 3.40 -4.80 2.91
N LYS A 266 4.04 -5.75 2.21
CA LYS A 266 5.51 -5.91 2.21
C LYS A 266 6.22 -4.66 1.68
N LEU A 267 5.75 -4.11 0.56
CA LEU A 267 6.32 -2.89 -0.01
C LEU A 267 6.10 -1.68 0.93
N GLY A 268 4.96 -1.63 1.60
CA GLY A 268 4.67 -0.62 2.63
C GLY A 268 5.62 -0.70 3.82
N GLU A 269 5.94 -1.91 4.29
CA GLU A 269 6.94 -2.13 5.33
C GLU A 269 8.34 -1.71 4.88
N HIS A 270 8.74 -2.07 3.66
CA HIS A 270 10.03 -1.64 3.11
C HIS A 270 10.14 -0.11 3.02
N PHE A 271 9.06 0.57 2.62
CA PHE A 271 9.01 2.04 2.62
C PHE A 271 9.18 2.61 4.04
N ASP A 272 8.46 2.08 5.03
CA ASP A 272 8.58 2.53 6.42
C ASP A 272 9.99 2.33 6.98
N GLN A 273 10.62 1.17 6.69
CA GLN A 273 11.99 0.87 7.08
C GLN A 273 13.00 1.83 6.41
N ALA A 274 12.81 2.15 5.13
CA ALA A 274 13.66 3.11 4.42
C ALA A 274 13.55 4.51 5.03
N VAL A 275 12.34 4.97 5.36
CA VAL A 275 12.12 6.28 6.02
C VAL A 275 12.72 6.29 7.43
N ALA A 276 12.57 5.21 8.20
CA ALA A 276 13.16 5.09 9.53
C ALA A 276 14.69 5.14 9.49
N THR A 277 15.30 4.45 8.51
CA THR A 277 16.75 4.48 8.28
C THR A 277 17.22 5.89 7.92
N LEU A 278 16.47 6.59 7.07
CA LEU A 278 16.76 7.98 6.70
C LEU A 278 16.70 8.90 7.92
N LEU A 279 15.69 8.76 8.78
CA LEU A 279 15.57 9.50 10.03
C LEU A 279 16.75 9.22 10.98
N ALA A 280 17.12 7.96 11.17
CA ALA A 280 18.26 7.56 12.01
C ALA A 280 19.58 8.20 11.54
N SER A 281 19.76 8.34 10.22
CA SER A 281 20.94 8.99 9.64
C SER A 281 21.03 10.51 9.95
N GLN A 282 19.90 11.18 10.25
CA GLN A 282 19.86 12.61 10.57
C GLN A 282 20.32 12.90 12.00
N ILE A 283 19.89 12.06 12.95
CA ILE A 283 20.20 12.18 14.38
C ILE A 283 21.62 11.72 14.75
N GLY A 284 22.46 11.36 13.75
CA GLY A 284 23.87 11.05 13.96
C GLY A 284 24.17 9.63 14.47
N LYS A 285 23.18 8.73 14.42
CA LYS A 285 23.32 7.30 14.81
C LYS A 285 23.81 6.38 13.68
N VAL A 286 24.14 6.93 12.52
CA VAL A 286 24.72 6.20 11.39
C VAL A 286 25.91 7.01 10.92
N LYS A 287 27.08 6.75 11.53
CA LYS A 287 28.37 7.34 11.15
C LYS A 287 29.15 6.46 10.18
N ASP A 288 28.82 5.17 10.05
CA ASP A 288 29.54 4.24 9.17
C ASP A 288 28.64 3.12 8.58
N GLU A 289 29.11 2.48 7.50
CA GLU A 289 28.39 1.43 6.75
C GLU A 289 28.08 0.16 7.61
N SER A 290 28.79 -0.01 8.73
CA SER A 290 28.51 -1.05 9.74
C SER A 290 27.29 -0.74 10.62
N GLU A 291 27.01 0.52 10.93
CA GLU A 291 25.81 0.95 11.67
C GLU A 291 24.55 0.91 10.78
N TYR A 292 24.71 0.99 9.45
CA TYR A 292 23.60 0.77 8.51
C TYR A 292 22.99 -0.63 8.67
N LYS A 293 23.83 -1.68 8.81
CA LYS A 293 23.37 -3.05 9.08
C LYS A 293 22.67 -3.16 10.46
N GLY A 294 23.21 -2.54 11.49
CA GLY A 294 22.56 -2.51 12.82
C GLY A 294 21.24 -1.74 12.85
N SER A 295 21.09 -0.70 12.02
CA SER A 295 19.82 0.04 11.88
C SER A 295 18.74 -0.76 11.15
N GLN A 296 19.13 -1.60 10.19
CA GLN A 296 18.24 -2.56 9.52
C GLN A 296 17.74 -3.61 10.52
N GLU A 297 18.64 -4.19 11.33
CA GLU A 297 18.27 -5.16 12.38
C GLU A 297 17.35 -4.54 13.45
N TRP A 298 17.58 -3.27 13.85
CA TRP A 298 16.70 -2.57 14.79
C TRP A 298 15.32 -2.27 14.19
N ALA A 299 15.27 -1.84 12.93
CA ALA A 299 14.02 -1.56 12.24
C ALA A 299 13.19 -2.84 12.05
N GLU A 300 13.84 -3.95 11.68
CA GLU A 300 13.24 -5.28 11.56
C GLU A 300 12.70 -5.79 12.91
N LYS A 301 13.45 -5.63 14.01
CA LYS A 301 12.97 -5.98 15.36
C LYS A 301 11.75 -5.16 15.78
N THR A 302 11.77 -3.86 15.49
CA THR A 302 10.69 -2.94 15.88
C THR A 302 9.43 -3.15 15.02
N THR A 303 9.57 -3.54 13.75
CA THR A 303 8.41 -3.93 12.92
C THR A 303 7.86 -5.28 13.34
N LEU A 304 8.72 -6.27 13.63
CA LEU A 304 8.29 -7.58 14.15
C LEU A 304 7.54 -7.48 15.48
N ASP A 305 8.04 -6.69 16.44
CA ASP A 305 7.36 -6.49 17.73
C ASP A 305 5.97 -5.85 17.54
N LYS A 306 5.86 -4.85 16.65
CA LYS A 306 4.57 -4.19 16.34
C LYS A 306 3.60 -5.07 15.54
N VAL A 307 4.09 -5.88 14.61
CA VAL A 307 3.26 -6.85 13.87
C VAL A 307 2.70 -7.91 14.81
N THR A 308 3.51 -8.39 15.76
CA THR A 308 3.09 -9.36 16.78
C THR A 308 2.05 -8.75 17.72
N GLU A 309 2.21 -7.49 18.10
CA GLU A 309 1.25 -6.75 18.92
C GLU A 309 -0.08 -6.52 18.18
N THR A 310 -0.02 -6.22 16.88
CA THR A 310 -1.21 -6.00 16.04
C THR A 310 -1.96 -7.31 15.74
N GLN A 311 -1.26 -8.44 15.59
CA GLN A 311 -1.88 -9.78 15.47
C GLN A 311 -2.53 -10.24 16.78
N ASN A 312 -1.94 -9.92 17.94
CA ASN A 312 -2.56 -10.20 19.23
C ASN A 312 -3.81 -9.33 19.48
N PHE A 313 -3.83 -8.11 18.94
CA PHE A 313 -5.01 -7.24 18.99
C PHE A 313 -6.15 -7.70 18.08
N THR A 314 -5.87 -8.31 16.93
CA THR A 314 -6.91 -8.90 16.07
C THR A 314 -7.45 -10.23 16.58
N LEU A 315 -6.65 -11.04 17.28
CA LEU A 315 -7.12 -12.30 17.89
C LEU A 315 -8.00 -12.10 19.13
N THR A 316 -7.87 -10.97 19.83
CA THR A 316 -8.68 -10.63 21.02
C THR A 316 -10.03 -9.99 20.68
N LEU A 317 -10.23 -9.53 19.44
CA LEU A 317 -11.51 -8.98 18.96
C LEU A 317 -12.39 -10.01 18.24
N SER A 318 -11.91 -11.26 18.09
CA SER A 318 -12.63 -12.38 17.47
C SER A 318 -12.94 -13.53 18.44
N GLY A 319 -12.90 -13.29 19.75
CA GLY A 319 -13.30 -14.22 20.82
C GLY A 319 -14.56 -13.75 21.54
#